data_AF-A0A953R4I5-F1
#
_entry.id   AF-A0A953R4I5-F1
#
_cell.length_a   1.000
_cell.length_b   1.000
_cell.length_c   1.000
_cell.angle_alpha   90.00
_cell.angle_beta   90.00
_cell.angle_gamma   90.00
#
_symmetry.space_group_name_H-M   'P 1'
#
loop_
_entity.id
_entity.type
_entity.pdbx_description
1 polymer ?
#
loop_
_entity_poly.entity_id
_entity_poly.type
_entity_poly.pdbx_seq_one_letter_code
_entity_poly.pdbx_strand_id
1 'polypeptide(L)'
;MNLIRDIWQSIFRRDPLSTDKGKSELVFLNLWLHIHPAKVKKENLKVKHTFYLGFITFFLFLILVTTGVALMFYYRPYPPQAYHDMKDLQFVVYLGSFLRNMHRWAAHGMVICVFLHMCRVFYTGSYKRPRQFNWVIGVVLFLLTLGLSFTGYLLPWDQLAFWAITVGTNIGSYAPLVGASIRELLLGGHNVGESALLRFYVLHVAVLPALATLLTMVHFWRVRKDGGLSRPVWKLKEAKSAQLVTIGAPGASAPLAAVPASKDKTYGLMEVVTGKPIFETVSMEEEEDTVFSYPYAFFREGIALLVTVTTVMAVSLFWKAPLEELANPAKTPNPAKAPWYFLGLQELVSHSALLGGVIVPGLAVLVLIAIPYIDLNPSRRPVDRKWAIRAFTLFVVVNVVLIIVGTFFRGPGWALVPPWVHITGAE
;
A
#
# COMPACT_ATOMS: atom_id res chain seq x y z
N MET A 1 -19.65 -37.79 -30.15
CA MET A 1 -20.16 -37.31 -28.84
C MET A 1 -18.96 -36.85 -28.04
N ASN A 2 -18.86 -35.57 -27.70
CA ASN A 2 -17.65 -35.01 -27.07
C ASN A 2 -17.85 -35.06 -25.55
N LEU A 3 -17.54 -36.20 -24.93
CA LEU A 3 -17.76 -36.48 -23.50
C LEU A 3 -17.25 -35.36 -22.59
N ILE A 4 -16.10 -34.75 -22.93
CA ILE A 4 -15.53 -33.60 -22.20
C ILE A 4 -16.45 -32.37 -22.27
N ARG A 5 -17.02 -32.09 -23.44
CA ARG A 5 -17.96 -30.98 -23.64
C ARG A 5 -19.26 -31.23 -22.88
N ASP A 6 -19.75 -32.47 -22.90
CA ASP A 6 -21.01 -32.84 -22.25
C ASP A 6 -20.88 -32.85 -20.72
N ILE A 7 -19.73 -33.27 -20.18
CA ILE A 7 -19.37 -33.13 -18.75
C ILE A 7 -19.25 -31.65 -18.38
N TRP A 8 -18.64 -30.82 -19.23
CA TRP A 8 -18.51 -29.38 -18.98
C TRP A 8 -19.87 -28.68 -18.97
N GLN A 9 -20.76 -29.01 -19.91
CA GLN A 9 -22.10 -28.45 -20.01
C GLN A 9 -23.06 -28.96 -18.92
N SER A 10 -22.81 -30.14 -18.34
CA SER A 10 -23.61 -30.64 -17.21
C SER A 10 -23.29 -29.90 -15.90
N ILE A 11 -22.04 -29.50 -15.71
CA ILE A 11 -21.59 -28.69 -14.56
C ILE A 11 -21.94 -27.20 -14.77
N PHE A 12 -21.75 -26.68 -15.98
CA PHE A 12 -22.04 -25.30 -16.35
C PHE A 12 -23.17 -25.26 -17.40
N ARG A 13 -24.43 -25.27 -16.93
CA ARG A 13 -25.66 -25.36 -17.77
C ARG A 13 -25.80 -24.27 -18.84
N ARG A 14 -25.08 -23.15 -18.72
CA ARG A 14 -24.99 -22.06 -19.72
C ARG A 14 -23.56 -21.53 -19.70
N ASP A 15 -23.00 -21.19 -20.85
CA ASP A 15 -21.74 -20.46 -20.89
C ASP A 15 -21.99 -19.02 -20.38
N PRO A 16 -21.53 -18.66 -19.16
CA PRO A 16 -21.74 -17.32 -18.64
C PRO A 16 -21.04 -16.26 -19.50
N LEU A 17 -20.06 -16.63 -20.33
CA LEU A 17 -19.31 -15.71 -21.18
C LEU A 17 -20.00 -15.38 -22.51
N SER A 18 -21.09 -16.10 -22.85
CA SER A 18 -21.81 -15.90 -24.11
C SER A 18 -22.65 -14.61 -24.13
N THR A 19 -23.06 -14.08 -22.98
CA THR A 19 -23.90 -12.89 -22.86
C THR A 19 -23.32 -11.89 -21.87
N ASP A 20 -23.58 -10.60 -22.09
CA ASP A 20 -23.11 -9.53 -21.19
C ASP A 20 -23.74 -9.61 -19.79
N LYS A 21 -24.98 -10.08 -19.71
CA LYS A 21 -25.65 -10.40 -18.45
C LYS A 21 -24.94 -11.54 -17.73
N GLY A 22 -24.61 -12.64 -18.43
CA GLY A 22 -23.90 -13.77 -17.84
C GLY A 22 -22.50 -13.41 -17.33
N LYS A 23 -21.74 -12.59 -18.06
CA LYS A 23 -20.42 -12.10 -17.64
C LYS A 23 -20.51 -11.26 -16.37
N SER A 24 -21.56 -10.44 -16.26
CA SER A 24 -21.80 -9.62 -15.07
C SER A 24 -22.23 -10.49 -13.89
N GLU A 25 -23.19 -11.40 -14.10
CA GLU A 25 -23.66 -12.34 -13.08
C GLU A 25 -22.52 -13.21 -12.52
N LEU A 26 -21.59 -13.67 -13.38
CA LEU A 26 -20.41 -14.40 -12.95
C LEU A 26 -19.58 -13.63 -11.92
N VAL A 27 -19.37 -12.33 -12.15
CA VAL A 27 -18.62 -11.46 -11.22
C VAL A 27 -19.42 -11.15 -9.95
N PHE A 28 -20.73 -10.99 -10.06
CA PHE A 28 -21.58 -10.65 -8.91
C PHE A 28 -21.85 -11.84 -7.99
N LEU A 29 -22.06 -13.03 -8.55
CA LEU A 29 -22.44 -14.24 -7.81
C LEU A 29 -21.23 -15.02 -7.29
N ASN A 30 -20.02 -14.73 -7.78
CA ASN A 30 -18.80 -15.39 -7.34
C ASN A 30 -18.05 -14.53 -6.31
N LEU A 31 -17.86 -15.07 -5.10
CA LEU A 31 -17.17 -14.41 -4.00
C LEU A 31 -15.76 -13.91 -4.39
N TRP A 32 -15.00 -14.71 -5.12
CA TRP A 32 -13.62 -14.39 -5.51
C TRP A 32 -13.56 -13.32 -6.60
N LEU A 33 -14.51 -13.35 -7.54
CA LEU A 33 -14.57 -12.35 -8.61
C LEU A 33 -15.18 -11.02 -8.12
N HIS A 34 -15.90 -11.03 -7.00
CA HIS A 34 -16.57 -9.85 -6.46
C HIS A 34 -15.62 -8.72 -6.03
N ILE A 35 -14.32 -9.01 -5.90
CA ILE A 35 -13.27 -8.02 -5.60
C ILE A 35 -13.28 -6.89 -6.65
N HIS A 36 -13.57 -7.21 -7.91
CA HIS A 36 -13.64 -6.24 -8.99
C HIS A 36 -15.07 -5.84 -9.37
N PRO A 37 -15.29 -4.62 -9.87
CA PRO A 37 -16.53 -4.32 -10.57
C PRO A 37 -16.65 -5.20 -11.82
N ALA A 38 -17.88 -5.49 -12.28
CA ALA A 38 -18.12 -6.31 -13.46
C ALA A 38 -17.46 -5.76 -14.72
N LYS A 39 -17.40 -4.42 -14.85
CA LYS A 39 -16.70 -3.71 -15.91
C LYS A 39 -15.62 -2.79 -15.33
N VAL A 40 -14.47 -2.75 -15.99
CA VAL A 40 -13.32 -1.88 -15.68
C VAL A 40 -12.97 -1.05 -16.91
N LYS A 41 -12.38 0.13 -16.70
CA LYS A 41 -11.99 1.01 -17.81
C LYS A 41 -10.76 0.45 -18.52
N LYS A 42 -10.74 0.51 -19.86
CA LYS A 42 -9.65 -0.02 -20.70
C LYS A 42 -8.29 0.57 -20.32
N GLU A 43 -8.26 1.81 -19.88
CA GLU A 43 -7.05 2.55 -19.52
C GLU A 43 -6.42 2.08 -18.22
N ASN A 44 -7.24 1.64 -17.27
CA ASN A 44 -6.79 1.12 -15.98
C ASN A 44 -6.00 -0.18 -16.14
N LEU A 45 -6.21 -0.90 -17.24
CA LEU A 45 -5.48 -2.11 -17.60
C LEU A 45 -4.10 -1.82 -18.22
N LYS A 46 -3.84 -0.58 -18.65
CA LYS A 46 -2.54 -0.21 -19.24
C LYS A 46 -1.49 -0.10 -18.14
N VAL A 47 -0.37 -0.81 -18.30
CA VAL A 47 0.75 -0.81 -17.34
C VAL A 47 1.23 0.62 -17.04
N LYS A 48 1.34 1.48 -18.06
CA LYS A 48 1.82 2.87 -17.92
C LYS A 48 0.96 3.74 -16.98
N HIS A 49 -0.27 3.33 -16.67
CA HIS A 49 -1.21 4.13 -15.90
C HIS A 49 -1.11 3.86 -14.39
N THR A 50 -1.19 2.59 -14.00
CA THR A 50 -1.19 2.17 -12.59
C THR A 50 0.15 1.60 -12.15
N PHE A 51 0.96 1.14 -13.10
CA PHE A 51 2.13 0.28 -12.90
C PHE A 51 1.83 -0.97 -12.05
N TYR A 52 0.54 -1.30 -11.88
CA TYR A 52 0.05 -2.31 -10.93
C TYR A 52 0.56 -2.13 -9.49
N LEU A 53 1.08 -0.96 -9.11
CA LEU A 53 1.77 -0.74 -7.82
C LEU A 53 0.90 -1.08 -6.60
N GLY A 54 -0.41 -0.78 -6.67
CA GLY A 54 -1.35 -1.13 -5.59
C GLY A 54 -1.53 -2.64 -5.44
N PHE A 55 -1.66 -3.37 -6.56
CA PHE A 55 -1.76 -4.83 -6.55
C PHE A 55 -0.45 -5.51 -6.16
N ILE A 56 0.69 -5.04 -6.68
CA ILE A 56 2.00 -5.55 -6.29
C ILE A 56 2.22 -5.38 -4.79
N THR A 57 1.87 -4.22 -4.23
CA THR A 57 1.91 -3.97 -2.78
C THR A 57 1.05 -4.98 -2.01
N PHE A 58 -0.18 -5.23 -2.46
CA PHE A 58 -1.06 -6.20 -1.83
C PHE A 58 -0.52 -7.64 -1.92
N PHE A 59 0.05 -8.03 -3.06
CA PHE A 59 0.68 -9.34 -3.21
C PHE A 59 1.93 -9.49 -2.33
N LEU A 60 2.74 -8.44 -2.20
CA LEU A 60 3.87 -8.42 -1.25
C LEU A 60 3.38 -8.55 0.19
N PHE A 61 2.27 -7.91 0.55
CA PHE A 61 1.65 -8.09 1.87
C PHE A 61 1.18 -9.53 2.10
N LEU A 62 0.56 -10.19 1.10
CA LEU A 62 0.19 -11.61 1.21
C LEU A 62 1.41 -12.52 1.37
N ILE A 63 2.49 -12.26 0.63
CA ILE A 63 3.77 -12.98 0.78
C ILE A 63 4.29 -12.79 2.20
N LEU A 64 4.29 -11.57 2.73
CA LEU A 64 4.74 -11.27 4.10
C LEU A 64 3.92 -11.99 5.15
N VAL A 65 2.59 -11.96 5.06
CA VAL A 65 1.71 -12.67 5.99
C VAL A 65 1.98 -14.18 5.93
N THR A 66 2.04 -14.76 4.73
CA THR A 66 2.24 -16.21 4.56
C THR A 66 3.60 -16.66 5.07
N THR A 67 4.66 -15.95 4.70
CA THR A 67 6.03 -16.26 5.15
C THR A 67 6.21 -15.97 6.64
N GLY A 68 5.55 -14.94 7.17
CA GLY A 68 5.57 -14.60 8.59
C GLY A 68 4.94 -15.69 9.44
N VAL A 69 3.74 -16.16 9.06
CA VAL A 69 3.09 -17.31 9.72
C VAL A 69 3.98 -18.56 9.69
N ALA A 70 4.63 -18.83 8.56
CA ALA A 70 5.55 -19.96 8.46
C ALA A 70 6.78 -19.79 9.38
N LEU A 71 7.34 -18.59 9.50
CA LEU A 71 8.46 -18.28 10.40
C LEU A 71 8.08 -18.39 11.88
N MET A 72 6.82 -18.13 12.25
CA MET A 72 6.34 -18.26 13.64
C MET A 72 6.51 -19.67 14.19
N PHE A 73 6.46 -20.71 13.36
CA PHE A 73 6.70 -22.10 13.81
C PHE A 73 8.14 -22.37 14.25
N TYR A 74 9.10 -21.52 13.87
CA TYR A 74 10.53 -21.72 14.11
C TYR A 74 11.15 -20.69 15.05
N TYR A 75 10.39 -19.69 15.49
CA TYR A 75 10.93 -18.55 16.24
C TYR A 75 10.33 -18.42 17.63
N ARG A 76 11.20 -18.33 18.65
CA ARG A 76 10.81 -18.05 20.04
C ARG A 76 11.19 -16.61 20.41
N PRO A 77 10.23 -15.76 20.85
CA PRO A 77 10.49 -14.36 21.23
C PRO A 77 11.12 -14.25 22.63
N TYR A 78 12.26 -14.92 22.84
CA TYR A 78 12.99 -15.00 24.11
C TYR A 78 14.47 -14.65 23.87
N PRO A 79 15.06 -13.62 24.52
CA PRO A 79 16.37 -13.08 24.13
C PRO A 79 17.52 -14.10 24.07
N PRO A 80 17.67 -15.04 25.03
CA PRO A 80 18.72 -16.07 24.94
C PRO A 80 18.56 -17.03 23.76
N GLN A 81 17.38 -17.13 23.14
CA GLN A 81 17.09 -18.09 22.07
C GLN A 81 16.81 -17.44 20.71
N ALA A 82 16.25 -16.22 20.68
CA ALA A 82 15.78 -15.55 19.47
C ALA A 82 16.84 -15.46 18.36
N TYR A 83 18.08 -15.11 18.72
CA TYR A 83 19.19 -15.05 17.77
C TYR A 83 19.61 -16.46 17.29
N HIS A 84 19.63 -17.45 18.18
CA HIS A 84 19.96 -18.83 17.81
C HIS A 84 18.90 -19.41 16.86
N ASP A 85 17.62 -19.11 17.06
CA ASP A 85 16.56 -19.50 16.13
C ASP A 85 16.76 -18.87 14.73
N MET A 86 17.31 -17.65 14.65
CA MET A 86 17.71 -17.06 13.36
C MET A 86 18.87 -17.83 12.70
N LYS A 87 19.84 -18.32 13.48
CA LYS A 87 20.94 -19.15 12.98
C LYS A 87 20.43 -20.53 12.55
N ASP A 88 19.51 -21.13 13.29
CA ASP A 88 18.88 -22.40 12.93
C ASP A 88 18.09 -22.27 11.63
N LEU A 89 17.33 -21.18 11.45
CA LEU A 89 16.70 -20.87 10.17
C LEU A 89 17.72 -20.74 9.04
N GLN A 90 18.90 -20.19 9.32
CA GLN A 90 19.92 -19.99 8.30
C GLN A 90 20.66 -21.29 7.92
N PHE A 91 20.90 -22.20 8.87
CA PHE A 91 21.84 -23.31 8.71
C PHE A 91 21.24 -24.71 8.88
N VAL A 92 20.11 -24.84 9.59
CA VAL A 92 19.57 -26.14 10.01
C VAL A 92 18.23 -26.44 9.33
N VAL A 93 17.32 -25.46 9.29
CA VAL A 93 15.96 -25.65 8.76
C VAL A 93 15.99 -25.76 7.22
N TYR A 94 15.37 -26.80 6.66
CA TYR A 94 15.23 -26.96 5.22
C TYR A 94 14.49 -25.76 4.61
N LEU A 95 15.12 -25.11 3.62
CA LEU A 95 14.66 -23.84 3.03
C LEU A 95 14.42 -22.70 4.04
N GLY A 96 14.91 -22.79 5.29
CA GLY A 96 14.73 -21.76 6.31
C GLY A 96 15.36 -20.43 5.90
N SER A 97 16.57 -20.47 5.33
CA SER A 97 17.26 -19.27 4.84
C SER A 97 16.47 -18.61 3.71
N PHE A 98 15.93 -19.41 2.79
CA PHE A 98 15.10 -18.93 1.70
C PHE A 98 13.81 -18.28 2.22
N LEU A 99 13.12 -18.91 3.17
CA LEU A 99 11.91 -18.39 3.79
C LEU A 99 12.15 -17.05 4.50
N ARG A 100 13.23 -16.96 5.28
CA ARG A 100 13.67 -15.73 5.94
C ARG A 100 14.01 -14.64 4.93
N ASN A 101 14.74 -14.98 3.88
CA ASN A 101 15.10 -14.03 2.81
C ASN A 101 13.85 -13.52 2.09
N MET A 102 12.88 -14.40 1.77
CA MET A 102 11.61 -14.00 1.16
C MET A 102 10.88 -12.99 2.03
N HIS A 103 10.75 -13.25 3.33
CA HIS A 103 10.10 -12.33 4.25
C HIS A 103 10.83 -10.97 4.28
N ARG A 104 12.16 -10.98 4.39
CA ARG A 104 12.97 -9.75 4.46
C ARG A 104 12.92 -8.93 3.17
N TRP A 105 13.12 -9.56 2.02
CA TRP A 105 13.14 -8.86 0.73
C TRP A 105 11.74 -8.42 0.29
N ALA A 106 10.70 -9.19 0.60
CA ALA A 106 9.32 -8.76 0.40
C ALA A 106 9.00 -7.50 1.23
N ALA A 107 9.51 -7.39 2.46
CA ALA A 107 9.31 -6.20 3.30
C ALA A 107 9.94 -4.95 2.66
N HIS A 108 11.19 -5.06 2.19
CA HIS A 108 11.84 -3.96 1.46
C HIS A 108 11.09 -3.61 0.17
N GLY A 109 10.67 -4.62 -0.60
CA GLY A 109 9.87 -4.42 -1.80
C GLY A 109 8.55 -3.71 -1.51
N MET A 110 7.89 -4.06 -0.41
CA MET A 110 6.61 -3.45 0.00
C MET A 110 6.79 -1.97 0.33
N VAL A 111 7.83 -1.60 1.09
CA VAL A 111 8.11 -0.19 1.40
C VAL A 111 8.34 0.63 0.12
N ILE A 112 9.13 0.10 -0.83
CA ILE A 112 9.36 0.75 -2.12
C ILE A 112 8.05 0.88 -2.90
N CYS A 113 7.28 -0.19 -3.02
CA CYS A 113 6.04 -0.20 -3.80
C CYS A 113 4.97 0.72 -3.22
N VAL A 114 4.81 0.77 -1.89
CA VAL A 114 3.88 1.72 -1.24
C VAL A 114 4.33 3.15 -1.49
N PHE A 115 5.63 3.47 -1.34
CA PHE A 115 6.14 4.81 -1.61
C PHE A 115 5.91 5.24 -3.05
N LEU A 116 6.19 4.37 -4.03
CA LEU A 116 5.91 4.63 -5.44
C LEU A 116 4.41 4.75 -5.72
N HIS A 117 3.58 3.94 -5.05
CA HIS A 117 2.12 4.01 -5.15
C HIS A 117 1.61 5.38 -4.68
N MET A 118 2.09 5.85 -3.52
CA MET A 118 1.79 7.18 -2.98
C MET A 118 2.18 8.29 -3.95
N CYS A 119 3.42 8.25 -4.47
CA CYS A 119 3.91 9.19 -5.48
C CYS A 119 2.99 9.21 -6.71
N ARG A 120 2.66 8.04 -7.26
CA ARG A 120 1.79 7.93 -8.44
C ARG A 120 0.41 8.51 -8.17
N VAL A 121 -0.20 8.23 -7.01
CA VAL A 121 -1.52 8.76 -6.63
C VAL A 121 -1.47 10.29 -6.50
N PHE A 122 -0.38 10.84 -5.95
CA PHE A 122 -0.17 12.29 -5.85
C PHE A 122 -0.01 12.96 -7.22
N TYR A 123 0.90 12.46 -8.06
CA TYR A 123 1.18 13.04 -9.39
C TYR A 123 -0.03 12.96 -10.32
N THR A 124 -0.80 11.87 -10.26
CA THR A 124 -2.04 11.72 -11.02
C THR A 124 -3.24 12.49 -10.45
N GLY A 125 -3.10 13.08 -9.25
CA GLY A 125 -4.20 13.80 -8.58
C GLY A 125 -5.36 12.89 -8.16
N SER A 126 -5.08 11.59 -8.00
CA SER A 126 -6.09 10.57 -7.71
C SER A 126 -6.65 10.66 -6.29
N TYR A 127 -6.01 11.42 -5.40
CA TYR A 127 -6.48 11.70 -4.03
C TYR A 127 -7.62 12.72 -3.96
N LYS A 128 -7.87 13.49 -5.03
CA LYS A 128 -8.91 14.53 -5.04
C LYS A 128 -10.32 13.92 -4.93
N ARG A 129 -11.32 14.75 -4.63
CA ARG A 129 -12.75 14.36 -4.54
C ARG A 129 -13.15 13.45 -5.71
N PRO A 130 -13.87 12.34 -5.47
CA PRO A 130 -14.45 11.88 -4.19
C PRO A 130 -13.52 11.00 -3.31
N ARG A 131 -12.22 10.89 -3.61
CA ARG A 131 -11.31 9.88 -3.05
C ARG A 131 -10.47 10.35 -1.86
N GLN A 132 -10.85 11.48 -1.25
CA GLN A 132 -10.10 12.12 -0.16
C GLN A 132 -9.93 11.17 1.03
N PHE A 133 -11.00 10.49 1.41
CA PHE A 133 -10.97 9.51 2.50
C PHE A 133 -10.06 8.31 2.20
N ASN A 134 -10.06 7.82 0.95
CA ASN A 134 -9.20 6.71 0.54
C ASN A 134 -7.70 7.08 0.61
N TRP A 135 -7.37 8.35 0.34
CA TRP A 135 -6.01 8.85 0.53
C TRP A 135 -5.59 8.86 2.00
N VAL A 136 -6.46 9.30 2.92
CA VAL A 136 -6.17 9.27 4.37
C VAL A 136 -5.92 7.84 4.82
N ILE A 137 -6.75 6.88 4.41
CA ILE A 137 -6.51 5.45 4.68
C ILE A 137 -5.15 5.02 4.09
N GLY A 138 -4.81 5.45 2.88
CA GLY A 138 -3.52 5.18 2.25
C GLY A 138 -2.33 5.70 3.05
N VAL A 139 -2.42 6.92 3.61
CA VAL A 139 -1.39 7.48 4.49
C VAL A 139 -1.26 6.64 5.77
N VAL A 140 -2.38 6.24 6.39
CA VAL A 140 -2.35 5.37 7.58
C VAL A 140 -1.74 3.99 7.24
N LEU A 141 -2.08 3.39 6.11
CA LEU A 141 -1.49 2.15 5.62
C LEU A 141 0.01 2.27 5.34
N PHE A 142 0.46 3.43 4.82
CA PHE A 142 1.89 3.71 4.67
C PHE A 142 2.62 3.73 6.02
N LEU A 143 2.05 4.41 7.01
CA LEU A 143 2.61 4.42 8.38
C LEU A 143 2.60 3.04 9.03
N LEU A 144 1.54 2.25 8.83
CA LEU A 144 1.49 0.86 9.28
C LEU A 144 2.53 -0.02 8.58
N THR A 145 2.79 0.22 7.29
CA THR A 145 3.86 -0.49 6.57
C THR A 145 5.23 -0.18 7.17
N LEU A 146 5.50 1.09 7.47
CA LEU A 146 6.74 1.47 8.17
C LEU A 146 6.81 0.87 9.57
N GLY A 147 5.70 0.87 10.32
CA GLY A 147 5.61 0.27 11.66
C GLY A 147 5.80 -1.25 11.66
N LEU A 148 5.19 -1.97 10.71
CA LEU A 148 5.41 -3.41 10.49
C LEU A 148 6.88 -3.68 10.15
N SER A 149 7.46 -2.90 9.24
CA SER A 149 8.85 -3.05 8.85
C SER A 149 9.82 -2.76 10.00
N PHE A 150 9.54 -1.73 10.83
CA PHE A 150 10.32 -1.42 12.02
C PHE A 150 10.21 -2.56 13.05
N THR A 151 9.00 -2.94 13.45
CA THR A 151 8.80 -3.96 14.49
C THR A 151 9.36 -5.33 14.12
N GLY A 152 9.27 -5.73 12.85
CA GLY A 152 9.86 -6.98 12.35
C GLY A 152 11.40 -6.96 12.32
N TYR A 153 11.99 -5.78 12.13
CA TYR A 153 13.45 -5.57 12.16
C TYR A 153 14.05 -5.83 13.55
N LEU A 154 13.23 -5.74 14.61
CA LEU A 154 13.67 -5.91 16.00
C LEU A 154 13.77 -7.37 16.44
N LEU A 155 13.07 -8.28 15.74
CA LEU A 155 12.89 -9.68 16.15
C LEU A 155 14.15 -10.56 16.01
N PRO A 156 15.04 -10.36 15.02
CA PRO A 156 16.26 -11.19 14.92
C PRO A 156 17.19 -11.13 16.13
N TRP A 157 17.04 -10.11 16.98
CA TRP A 157 17.84 -9.90 18.19
C TRP A 157 19.35 -9.85 17.94
N ASP A 158 19.72 -9.30 16.78
CA ASP A 158 21.09 -8.98 16.43
C ASP A 158 21.47 -7.58 16.92
N GLN A 159 22.74 -7.21 16.74
CA GLN A 159 23.28 -5.95 17.24
C GLN A 159 22.47 -4.73 16.77
N LEU A 160 22.10 -4.67 15.49
CA LEU A 160 21.33 -3.56 14.95
C LEU A 160 19.89 -3.54 15.48
N ALA A 161 19.26 -4.70 15.62
CA ALA A 161 17.93 -4.83 16.19
C ALA A 161 17.87 -4.25 17.62
N PHE A 162 18.80 -4.63 18.50
CA PHE A 162 18.83 -4.16 19.89
C PHE A 162 18.95 -2.63 19.98
N TRP A 163 19.88 -2.03 19.23
CA TRP A 163 20.07 -0.58 19.24
C TRP A 163 18.93 0.17 18.55
N ALA A 164 18.27 -0.44 17.56
CA ALA A 164 17.05 0.12 16.96
C ALA A 164 15.91 0.22 17.99
N ILE A 165 15.76 -0.77 18.90
CA ILE A 165 14.79 -0.69 20.00
C ILE A 165 15.15 0.48 20.93
N THR A 166 16.42 0.57 21.34
CA THR A 166 16.89 1.64 22.24
C THR A 166 16.64 3.02 21.65
N VAL A 167 17.06 3.25 20.40
CA VAL A 167 16.88 4.53 19.71
C VAL A 167 15.39 4.83 19.48
N GLY A 168 14.61 3.85 18.99
CA GLY A 168 13.19 4.04 18.68
C GLY A 168 12.34 4.36 19.90
N THR A 169 12.57 3.67 21.02
CA THR A 169 11.84 3.92 22.28
C THR A 169 12.28 5.23 22.95
N ASN A 170 13.54 5.64 22.78
CA ASN A 170 14.00 6.96 23.20
C ASN A 170 13.42 8.08 22.34
N ILE A 171 13.28 7.91 21.02
CA ILE A 171 12.55 8.88 20.18
C ILE A 171 11.10 9.01 20.68
N GLY A 172 10.45 7.89 20.97
CA GLY A 172 9.08 7.87 21.49
C GLY A 172 8.90 8.63 22.81
N SER A 173 9.92 8.67 23.67
CA SER A 173 9.84 9.38 24.95
C SER A 173 9.79 10.91 24.82
N TYR A 174 10.21 11.46 23.67
CA TYR A 174 10.11 12.88 23.38
C TYR A 174 8.72 13.33 22.92
N ALA A 175 7.77 12.40 22.74
CA ALA A 175 6.40 12.75 22.39
C ALA A 175 5.75 13.58 23.52
N PRO A 176 5.15 14.74 23.23
CA PRO A 176 4.54 15.58 24.25
C PRO A 176 3.38 14.84 24.94
N LEU A 177 3.22 15.05 26.24
CA LEU A 177 2.17 14.50 27.12
C LEU A 177 2.23 12.99 27.40
N VAL A 178 2.55 12.16 26.40
CA VAL A 178 2.42 10.69 26.48
C VAL A 178 3.73 9.94 26.31
N GLY A 179 4.85 10.61 26.05
CA GLY A 179 6.12 9.97 25.67
C GLY A 179 6.67 8.99 26.71
N ALA A 180 6.68 9.37 27.99
CA ALA A 180 7.16 8.49 29.07
C ALA A 180 6.32 7.20 29.14
N SER A 181 5.00 7.32 29.11
CA SER A 181 4.07 6.19 29.13
C SER A 181 4.20 5.30 27.89
N ILE A 182 4.42 5.88 26.69
CA ILE A 182 4.65 5.11 25.47
C ILE A 182 5.94 4.29 25.59
N ARG A 183 7.03 4.89 26.07
CA ARG A 183 8.31 4.19 26.25
C ARG A 183 8.18 3.04 27.24
N GLU A 184 7.55 3.26 28.38
CA GLU A 184 7.30 2.21 29.38
C GLU A 184 6.38 1.10 28.87
N LEU A 185 5.35 1.47 28.10
CA LEU A 185 4.45 0.51 27.47
C LEU A 185 5.15 -0.33 26.39
N LEU A 186 6.07 0.24 25.61
CA LEU A 186 6.79 -0.51 24.58
C LEU A 186 7.88 -1.40 25.18
N LEU A 187 8.61 -0.92 26.19
CA LEU A 187 9.70 -1.69 26.82
C LEU A 187 9.19 -2.75 27.81
N GLY A 188 8.12 -2.45 28.55
CA GLY A 188 7.68 -3.33 29.64
C GLY A 188 8.65 -3.45 30.80
N GLY A 189 9.58 -2.51 30.91
CA GLY A 189 10.61 -2.44 31.94
C GLY A 189 11.46 -1.19 31.74
N HIS A 190 12.50 -1.04 32.57
CA HIS A 190 13.39 0.13 32.50
C HIS A 190 14.42 0.06 31.37
N ASN A 191 14.73 -1.16 30.91
CA ASN A 191 15.75 -1.46 29.90
C ASN A 191 15.16 -2.35 28.79
N VAL A 192 15.84 -2.40 27.64
CA VAL A 192 15.53 -3.33 26.55
C VAL A 192 15.82 -4.76 27.01
N GLY A 193 14.82 -5.64 26.93
CA GLY A 193 14.94 -7.02 27.39
C GLY A 193 13.79 -7.89 26.90
N GLU A 194 13.54 -9.00 27.60
CA GLU A 194 12.55 -10.01 27.22
C GLU A 194 11.13 -9.45 27.04
N SER A 195 10.67 -8.62 27.98
CA SER A 195 9.34 -8.00 27.89
C SER A 195 9.19 -7.13 26.64
N ALA A 196 10.24 -6.40 26.25
CA ALA A 196 10.23 -5.59 25.04
C ALA A 196 10.15 -6.48 23.80
N LEU A 197 10.95 -7.54 23.73
CA LEU A 197 10.95 -8.48 22.62
C LEU A 197 9.59 -9.14 22.42
N LEU A 198 8.98 -9.63 23.50
CA LEU A 198 7.65 -10.24 23.46
C LEU A 198 6.58 -9.26 22.97
N ARG A 199 6.59 -8.01 23.45
CA ARG A 199 5.62 -6.98 23.04
C ARG A 199 5.79 -6.62 21.57
N PHE A 200 7.02 -6.41 21.10
CA PHE A 200 7.28 -6.14 19.68
C PHE A 200 6.92 -7.33 18.79
N TYR A 201 7.15 -8.56 19.25
CA TYR A 201 6.70 -9.77 18.56
C TYR A 201 5.16 -9.77 18.41
N VAL A 202 4.41 -9.61 19.49
CA VAL A 202 2.93 -9.59 19.46
C VAL A 202 2.40 -8.44 18.57
N LEU A 203 3.01 -7.26 18.65
CA LEU A 203 2.68 -6.15 17.77
C LEU A 203 2.92 -6.50 16.30
N HIS A 204 4.06 -7.10 15.97
CA HIS A 204 4.45 -7.40 14.61
C HIS A 204 3.65 -8.53 13.97
N VAL A 205 3.36 -9.61 14.70
CA VAL A 205 2.74 -10.82 14.12
C VAL A 205 1.21 -10.82 14.21
N ALA A 206 0.63 -10.10 15.17
CA ALA A 206 -0.82 -10.11 15.40
C ALA A 206 -1.45 -8.73 15.21
N VAL A 207 -1.09 -7.75 16.04
CA VAL A 207 -1.84 -6.48 16.13
C VAL A 207 -1.73 -5.65 14.86
N LEU A 208 -0.50 -5.40 14.39
CA LEU A 208 -0.26 -4.56 13.21
C LEU A 208 -0.73 -5.22 11.91
N PRO A 209 -0.49 -6.53 11.65
CA PRO A 209 -1.03 -7.17 10.45
C PRO A 209 -2.55 -7.24 10.43
N ALA A 210 -3.21 -7.45 11.58
CA ALA A 210 -4.67 -7.45 11.66
C ALA A 210 -5.24 -6.07 11.31
N LEU A 211 -4.66 -5.00 11.87
CA LEU A 211 -5.06 -3.62 11.55
C LEU A 211 -4.80 -3.28 10.07
N ALA A 212 -3.64 -3.67 9.54
CA ALA A 212 -3.30 -3.45 8.14
C ALA A 212 -4.26 -4.22 7.20
N THR A 213 -4.64 -5.44 7.56
CA THR A 213 -5.62 -6.25 6.80
C THR A 213 -6.98 -5.56 6.78
N LEU A 214 -7.48 -5.14 7.96
CA LEU A 214 -8.76 -4.43 8.08
C LEU A 214 -8.77 -3.15 7.22
N LEU A 215 -7.75 -2.31 7.36
CA LEU A 215 -7.66 -1.07 6.59
C LEU A 215 -7.47 -1.31 5.09
N THR A 216 -6.78 -2.37 4.68
CA THR A 216 -6.66 -2.76 3.27
C THR A 216 -8.01 -3.17 2.70
N MET A 217 -8.83 -3.92 3.46
CA MET A 217 -10.20 -4.26 3.05
C MET A 217 -11.05 -3.00 2.87
N VAL A 218 -11.00 -2.06 3.83
CA VAL A 218 -11.70 -0.77 3.73
C VAL A 218 -11.19 0.06 2.55
N HIS A 219 -9.88 0.06 2.30
CA HIS A 219 -9.25 0.77 1.19
C HIS A 219 -9.77 0.25 -0.16
N PHE A 220 -9.78 -1.07 -0.38
CA PHE A 220 -10.31 -1.67 -1.61
C PHE A 220 -11.82 -1.48 -1.76
N TRP A 221 -12.58 -1.64 -0.68
CA TRP A 221 -14.00 -1.35 -0.67
C TRP A 221 -14.27 0.11 -1.10
N ARG A 222 -13.49 1.07 -0.60
CA ARG A 222 -13.66 2.48 -0.97
C ARG A 222 -13.29 2.74 -2.42
N VAL A 223 -12.21 2.14 -2.93
CA VAL A 223 -11.86 2.21 -4.37
C VAL A 223 -13.01 1.71 -5.24
N ARG A 224 -13.67 0.61 -4.87
CA ARG A 224 -14.85 0.09 -5.58
C ARG A 224 -16.03 1.05 -5.51
N LYS A 225 -16.34 1.59 -4.32
CA LYS A 225 -17.43 2.57 -4.14
C LYS A 225 -17.21 3.88 -4.88
N ASP A 226 -15.96 4.30 -5.07
CA ASP A 226 -15.58 5.50 -5.84
C ASP A 226 -15.48 5.27 -7.36
N GLY A 227 -16.07 4.18 -7.88
CA GLY A 227 -16.13 3.88 -9.33
C GLY A 227 -14.88 3.18 -9.89
N GLY A 228 -14.17 2.41 -9.06
CA GLY A 228 -12.99 1.62 -9.44
C GLY A 228 -11.69 2.44 -9.44
N LEU A 229 -10.67 2.02 -10.20
CA LEU A 229 -9.40 2.77 -10.29
C LEU A 229 -9.61 4.15 -10.98
N SER A 230 -8.82 5.15 -10.54
CA SER A 230 -8.92 6.53 -11.03
C SER A 230 -8.63 6.66 -12.53
N ARG A 231 -9.37 7.53 -13.23
CA ARG A 231 -9.13 7.81 -14.67
C ARG A 231 -7.84 8.61 -14.87
N PRO A 232 -7.12 8.40 -15.99
CA PRO A 232 -6.05 9.31 -16.38
C PRO A 232 -6.61 10.67 -16.73
N VAL A 233 -5.85 11.70 -16.37
CA VAL A 233 -6.37 13.05 -16.32
C VAL A 233 -6.57 13.68 -17.71
N TRP A 234 -5.78 13.26 -18.70
CA TRP A 234 -5.86 13.76 -20.08
C TRP A 234 -7.09 13.28 -20.85
N LYS A 235 -7.88 12.37 -20.28
CA LYS A 235 -9.16 11.90 -20.83
C LYS A 235 -10.39 12.35 -20.03
N LEU A 236 -10.20 13.08 -18.94
CA LEU A 236 -11.32 13.75 -18.28
C LEU A 236 -11.79 14.86 -19.23
N LYS A 237 -12.88 14.58 -19.97
CA LYS A 237 -13.63 15.63 -20.68
C LYS A 237 -14.01 16.68 -19.64
N GLU A 238 -14.00 17.96 -20.02
CA GLU A 238 -14.60 18.99 -19.17
C GLU A 238 -15.98 18.48 -18.79
N ALA A 239 -16.30 18.53 -17.49
CA ALA A 239 -17.67 18.33 -17.07
C ALA A 239 -18.45 19.43 -17.79
N LYS A 240 -19.08 19.09 -18.92
CA LYS A 240 -20.13 19.92 -19.47
C LYS A 240 -21.01 20.17 -18.26
N SER A 241 -21.08 21.44 -17.83
CA SER A 241 -22.01 21.88 -16.80
C SER A 241 -23.26 21.08 -17.06
N ALA A 242 -23.65 20.22 -16.11
CA ALA A 242 -24.79 19.35 -16.29
C ALA A 242 -25.96 20.29 -16.52
N GLN A 243 -26.18 20.64 -17.78
CA GLN A 243 -27.40 21.18 -18.29
C GLN A 243 -28.30 20.03 -17.94
N LEU A 244 -29.14 20.27 -16.93
CA LEU A 244 -30.19 19.36 -16.55
C LEU A 244 -31.00 19.20 -17.83
N VAL A 245 -30.63 18.24 -18.66
CA VAL A 245 -31.44 17.82 -19.78
C VAL A 245 -32.51 17.02 -19.10
N THR A 246 -33.59 17.72 -18.78
CA THR A 246 -34.86 17.10 -18.45
C THR A 246 -35.16 16.17 -19.64
N ILE A 247 -34.95 14.87 -19.46
CA ILE A 247 -35.30 13.89 -20.47
C ILE A 247 -36.82 13.99 -20.62
N GLY A 248 -37.27 14.63 -21.71
CA GLY A 248 -38.68 14.89 -21.98
C GLY A 248 -39.17 16.34 -21.87
N ALA A 249 -38.31 17.35 -21.64
CA ALA A 249 -38.73 18.74 -21.82
C ALA A 249 -38.46 19.18 -23.27
N PRO A 250 -39.47 19.29 -24.15
CA PRO A 250 -39.28 19.91 -25.45
C PRO A 250 -38.82 21.36 -25.22
N GLY A 251 -37.74 21.75 -25.90
CA GLY A 251 -37.38 23.15 -26.05
C GLY A 251 -38.54 23.82 -26.81
N ALA A 252 -39.19 24.78 -26.15
CA ALA A 252 -40.51 25.30 -26.49
C ALA A 252 -41.63 24.24 -26.36
N SER A 253 -42.73 24.67 -25.74
CA SER A 253 -43.96 23.95 -25.48
C SER A 253 -44.59 23.34 -26.74
N ALA A 254 -44.08 22.22 -27.21
CA ALA A 254 -44.76 21.34 -28.15
C ALA A 254 -45.60 20.33 -27.33
N PRO A 255 -46.90 20.18 -27.61
CA PRO A 255 -47.74 19.21 -26.92
C PRO A 255 -47.16 17.81 -27.13
N LEU A 256 -46.89 17.11 -26.03
CA LEU A 256 -46.43 15.72 -26.03
C LEU A 256 -47.53 14.82 -26.61
N ALA A 257 -47.43 14.50 -27.90
CA ALA A 257 -48.17 13.40 -28.48
C ALA A 257 -47.53 12.08 -28.02
N ALA A 258 -48.06 11.51 -26.95
CA ALA A 258 -47.66 10.18 -26.49
C ALA A 258 -48.13 9.13 -27.52
N VAL A 259 -47.25 8.76 -28.44
CA VAL A 259 -47.46 7.58 -29.28
C VAL A 259 -47.08 6.36 -28.45
N PRO A 260 -48.01 5.44 -28.15
CA PRO A 260 -47.68 4.24 -27.38
C PRO A 260 -46.69 3.37 -28.16
N ALA A 261 -45.58 2.99 -27.52
CA ALA A 261 -44.53 2.15 -28.12
C ALA A 261 -44.99 0.70 -28.41
N SER A 262 -46.18 0.30 -27.95
CA SER A 262 -46.79 -1.01 -28.17
C SER A 262 -48.29 -0.89 -27.92
N LYS A 263 -49.12 -1.51 -28.78
CA LYS A 263 -50.59 -1.54 -28.61
C LYS A 263 -51.06 -2.37 -27.41
N ASP A 264 -50.22 -3.30 -26.92
CA ASP A 264 -50.65 -4.36 -26.00
C ASP A 264 -49.95 -4.31 -24.63
N LYS A 265 -49.06 -3.32 -24.40
CA LYS A 265 -48.31 -3.20 -23.15
C LYS A 265 -48.53 -1.83 -22.50
N THR A 266 -49.17 -1.84 -21.35
CA THR A 266 -49.31 -0.66 -20.48
C THR A 266 -48.06 -0.53 -19.63
N TYR A 267 -47.26 0.51 -19.85
CA TYR A 267 -46.14 0.85 -18.97
C TYR A 267 -46.62 1.91 -17.99
N GLY A 268 -46.69 1.56 -16.70
CA GLY A 268 -46.92 2.52 -15.63
C GLY A 268 -45.65 3.34 -15.41
N LEU A 269 -45.73 4.66 -15.59
CA LEU A 269 -44.63 5.56 -15.30
C LEU A 269 -44.51 5.67 -13.78
N MET A 270 -43.61 4.87 -13.19
CA MET A 270 -43.55 4.62 -11.75
C MET A 270 -42.89 5.75 -10.93
N GLU A 271 -43.10 7.02 -11.35
CA GLU A 271 -42.51 8.25 -10.81
C GLU A 271 -41.16 8.66 -11.44
N VAL A 272 -41.04 9.94 -11.77
CA VAL A 272 -39.79 10.57 -12.22
C VAL A 272 -39.10 11.13 -10.97
N VAL A 273 -38.12 10.40 -10.44
CA VAL A 273 -37.30 10.91 -9.34
C VAL A 273 -36.43 12.06 -9.87
N THR A 274 -36.83 13.29 -9.55
CA THR A 274 -36.03 14.48 -9.86
C THR A 274 -34.95 14.63 -8.79
N GLY A 275 -33.72 14.32 -9.16
CA GLY A 275 -32.56 14.46 -8.29
C GLY A 275 -31.27 14.12 -9.04
N LYS A 276 -30.14 14.70 -8.60
CA LYS A 276 -28.84 14.15 -9.02
C LYS A 276 -28.74 12.75 -8.44
N PRO A 277 -28.55 11.70 -9.25
CA PRO A 277 -28.37 10.36 -8.73
C PRO A 277 -27.15 10.36 -7.80
N ILE A 278 -27.28 9.66 -6.66
CA ILE A 278 -26.22 9.55 -5.64
C ILE A 278 -24.94 8.93 -6.26
N PHE A 279 -25.10 8.22 -7.37
CA PHE A 279 -24.08 7.63 -8.20
C PHE A 279 -24.03 8.38 -9.55
N GLU A 280 -22.82 8.64 -10.04
CA GLU A 280 -22.60 9.22 -11.37
C GLU A 280 -23.24 8.30 -12.44
N THR A 281 -24.24 8.80 -13.17
CA THR A 281 -24.86 8.06 -14.28
C THR A 281 -23.84 7.91 -15.40
N VAL A 282 -23.44 6.67 -15.66
CA VAL A 282 -22.54 6.30 -16.76
C VAL A 282 -23.21 6.74 -18.06
N SER A 283 -22.61 7.70 -18.76
CA SER A 283 -23.09 8.08 -20.10
C SER A 283 -22.84 6.94 -21.09
N MET A 284 -23.59 6.88 -22.19
CA MET A 284 -23.40 5.83 -23.21
C MET A 284 -21.94 5.77 -23.73
N GLU A 285 -21.28 6.92 -23.85
CA GLU A 285 -19.84 6.99 -24.18
C GLU A 285 -18.93 6.41 -23.09
N GLU A 286 -19.32 6.51 -21.82
CA GLU A 286 -18.57 5.90 -20.72
C GLU A 286 -18.70 4.37 -20.69
N GLU A 287 -19.79 3.81 -21.23
CA GLU A 287 -19.95 2.37 -21.37
C GLU A 287 -18.99 1.80 -22.44
N GLU A 288 -18.75 2.55 -23.54
CA GLU A 288 -17.83 2.15 -24.61
C GLU A 288 -16.34 2.07 -24.21
N ASP A 289 -15.90 2.85 -23.21
CA ASP A 289 -14.50 2.84 -22.72
C ASP A 289 -14.25 1.81 -21.59
N THR A 290 -15.22 0.92 -21.35
CA THR A 290 -15.11 -0.17 -20.38
C THR A 290 -15.01 -1.55 -21.04
N VAL A 291 -14.44 -2.50 -20.31
CA VAL A 291 -14.37 -3.93 -20.66
C VAL A 291 -14.72 -4.74 -19.42
N PHE A 292 -15.19 -5.97 -19.60
CA PHE A 292 -15.42 -6.87 -18.48
C PHE A 292 -14.12 -7.11 -17.69
N SER A 293 -14.22 -7.12 -16.36
CA SER A 293 -13.07 -7.40 -15.49
C SER A 293 -12.59 -8.84 -15.68
N TYR A 294 -13.50 -9.79 -15.78
CA TYR A 294 -13.17 -11.16 -16.18
C TYR A 294 -13.31 -11.33 -17.70
N PRO A 295 -12.33 -11.94 -18.39
CA PRO A 295 -11.06 -12.45 -17.86
C PRO A 295 -9.92 -11.40 -17.82
N TYR A 296 -10.10 -10.23 -18.45
CA TYR A 296 -8.99 -9.34 -18.82
C TYR A 296 -8.21 -8.74 -17.64
N ALA A 297 -8.89 -8.20 -16.62
CA ALA A 297 -8.25 -7.63 -15.44
C ALA A 297 -7.59 -8.73 -14.61
N PHE A 298 -8.34 -9.81 -14.32
CA PHE A 298 -7.85 -10.95 -13.55
C PHE A 298 -6.61 -11.60 -14.16
N PHE A 299 -6.57 -11.77 -15.48
CA PHE A 299 -5.41 -12.35 -16.15
C PHE A 299 -4.17 -11.44 -16.02
N ARG A 300 -4.33 -10.12 -16.19
CA ARG A 300 -3.22 -9.16 -16.04
C ARG A 300 -2.72 -9.08 -14.59
N GLU A 301 -3.64 -9.14 -13.64
CA GLU A 301 -3.30 -9.18 -12.21
C GLU A 301 -2.63 -10.50 -11.83
N GLY A 302 -3.07 -11.62 -12.41
CA GLY A 302 -2.40 -12.93 -12.27
C GLY A 302 -0.96 -12.91 -12.79
N ILE A 303 -0.72 -12.25 -13.93
CA ILE A 303 0.64 -12.01 -14.43
C ILE A 303 1.44 -11.15 -13.44
N ALA A 304 0.86 -10.06 -12.93
CA ALA A 304 1.53 -9.21 -11.96
C ALA A 304 1.88 -9.96 -10.65
N LEU A 305 0.99 -10.84 -10.18
CA LEU A 305 1.25 -11.73 -9.05
C LEU A 305 2.41 -12.69 -9.36
N LEU A 306 2.36 -13.37 -10.50
CA LEU A 306 3.40 -14.32 -10.91
C LEU A 306 4.77 -13.64 -10.98
N VAL A 307 4.83 -12.45 -11.60
CA VAL A 307 6.06 -11.65 -11.66
C VAL A 307 6.53 -11.28 -10.26
N THR A 308 5.63 -10.79 -9.40
CA THR A 308 5.98 -10.40 -8.01
C THR A 308 6.56 -11.57 -7.22
N VAL A 309 5.88 -12.73 -7.24
CA VAL A 309 6.33 -13.94 -6.56
C VAL A 309 7.68 -14.40 -7.12
N THR A 310 7.80 -14.50 -8.44
CA THR A 310 9.03 -14.94 -9.10
C THR A 310 10.20 -14.02 -8.80
N THR A 311 9.99 -12.70 -8.81
CA THR A 311 11.03 -11.72 -8.47
C THR A 311 11.46 -11.86 -7.01
N VAL A 312 10.52 -11.95 -6.07
CA VAL A 312 10.86 -12.12 -4.64
C VAL A 312 11.60 -13.44 -4.43
N MET A 313 11.16 -14.53 -5.05
CA MET A 313 11.83 -15.83 -4.97
C MET A 313 13.25 -15.75 -5.53
N ALA A 314 13.43 -15.19 -6.73
CA ALA A 314 14.74 -15.03 -7.34
C ALA A 314 15.68 -14.20 -6.45
N VAL A 315 15.25 -13.03 -5.99
CA VAL A 315 16.06 -12.19 -5.08
C VAL A 315 16.42 -12.96 -3.81
N SER A 316 15.51 -13.75 -3.27
CA SER A 316 15.72 -14.51 -2.03
C SER A 316 16.66 -15.70 -2.17
N LEU A 317 16.79 -16.25 -3.38
CA LEU A 317 17.74 -17.31 -3.70
C LEU A 317 19.15 -16.75 -3.93
N PHE A 318 19.26 -15.62 -4.62
CA PHE A 318 20.55 -15.06 -5.04
C PHE A 318 21.17 -14.09 -4.03
N TRP A 319 20.35 -13.37 -3.24
CA TRP A 319 20.82 -12.43 -2.22
C TRP A 319 20.37 -12.86 -0.84
N LYS A 320 21.32 -13.23 0.01
CA LYS A 320 21.03 -13.58 1.41
C LYS A 320 20.74 -12.32 2.21
N ALA A 321 19.67 -12.34 3.01
CA ALA A 321 19.38 -11.25 3.91
C ALA A 321 20.43 -11.17 5.02
N PRO A 322 20.99 -9.98 5.33
CA PRO A 322 22.03 -9.83 6.34
C PRO A 322 21.50 -10.20 7.73
N LEU A 323 22.38 -10.74 8.57
CA LEU A 323 22.16 -11.02 10.00
C LEU A 323 23.45 -10.65 10.72
N GLU A 324 23.38 -9.72 11.65
CA GLU A 324 24.58 -9.24 12.36
C GLU A 324 24.99 -10.19 13.50
N GLU A 325 26.00 -9.80 14.27
CA GLU A 325 26.38 -10.51 15.50
C GLU A 325 25.26 -10.46 16.56
N LEU A 326 25.32 -11.40 17.52
CA LEU A 326 24.40 -11.45 18.65
C LEU A 326 24.44 -10.12 19.41
N ALA A 327 23.27 -9.63 19.80
CA ALA A 327 23.14 -8.39 20.55
C ALA A 327 23.99 -8.39 21.84
N ASN A 328 24.95 -7.48 21.90
CA ASN A 328 25.74 -7.12 23.07
C ASN A 328 25.38 -5.70 23.52
N PRO A 329 24.64 -5.54 24.63
CA PRO A 329 24.27 -4.23 25.17
C PRO A 329 25.45 -3.34 25.56
N ALA A 330 26.64 -3.91 25.81
CA ALA A 330 27.83 -3.18 26.20
C ALA A 330 28.63 -2.60 25.02
N LYS A 331 28.32 -2.98 23.77
CA LYS A 331 29.04 -2.51 22.57
C LYS A 331 28.07 -1.82 21.62
N THR A 332 28.19 -0.51 21.42
CA THR A 332 27.36 0.17 20.41
C THR A 332 28.03 0.12 19.03
N PRO A 333 27.37 -0.35 17.95
CA PRO A 333 27.92 -0.24 16.60
C PRO A 333 28.19 1.20 16.22
N ASN A 334 29.30 1.43 15.53
CA ASN A 334 29.67 2.76 15.07
C ASN A 334 30.07 2.74 13.58
N PRO A 335 29.24 3.29 12.66
CA PRO A 335 27.92 3.87 12.89
C PRO A 335 26.81 2.81 12.97
N ALA A 336 25.91 2.94 13.96
CA ALA A 336 24.65 2.20 13.96
C ALA A 336 23.69 2.82 12.92
N LYS A 337 23.50 2.17 11.78
CA LYS A 337 22.62 2.66 10.69
C LYS A 337 21.26 1.99 10.76
N ALA A 338 20.20 2.78 10.78
CA ALA A 338 18.83 2.31 10.60
C ALA A 338 18.63 1.76 9.17
N PRO A 339 17.56 0.99 8.93
CA PRO A 339 17.16 0.63 7.57
C PRO A 339 17.07 1.85 6.66
N TRP A 340 17.37 1.67 5.37
CA TRP A 340 17.54 2.79 4.43
C TRP A 340 16.37 3.78 4.41
N TYR A 341 15.13 3.30 4.55
CA TYR A 341 13.92 4.14 4.58
C TYR A 341 13.73 4.95 5.87
N PHE A 342 14.54 4.71 6.90
CA PHE A 342 14.58 5.48 8.15
C PHE A 342 15.84 6.33 8.29
N LEU A 343 16.81 6.24 7.37
CA LEU A 343 18.07 6.98 7.50
C LEU A 343 17.87 8.51 7.48
N GLY A 344 16.95 9.01 6.67
CA GLY A 344 16.61 10.44 6.68
C GLY A 344 15.98 10.90 8.01
N LEU A 345 15.21 10.02 8.66
CA LEU A 345 14.68 10.29 10.00
C LEU A 345 15.80 10.27 11.05
N GLN A 346 16.66 9.25 10.99
CA GLN A 346 17.80 9.11 11.89
C GLN A 346 18.76 10.30 11.79
N GLU A 347 18.99 10.80 10.58
CA GLU A 347 19.77 12.02 10.33
C GLU A 347 19.21 13.20 11.12
N LEU A 348 17.91 13.46 11.01
CA LEU A 348 17.26 14.55 11.73
C LEU A 348 17.33 14.36 13.25
N VAL A 349 17.14 13.13 13.73
CA VAL A 349 17.21 12.78 15.16
C VAL A 349 18.62 13.00 15.72
N SER A 350 19.66 12.78 14.91
CA SER A 350 21.07 13.00 15.33
C SER A 350 21.36 14.47 15.68
N HIS A 351 20.58 15.41 15.14
CA HIS A 351 20.70 16.84 15.45
C HIS A 351 19.75 17.29 16.56
N SER A 352 18.51 16.76 16.58
CA SER A 352 17.55 17.01 17.64
C SER A 352 16.52 15.90 17.69
N ALA A 353 16.48 15.18 18.81
CA ALA A 353 15.56 14.06 18.97
C ALA A 353 14.08 14.50 18.95
N LEU A 354 13.75 15.64 19.56
CA LEU A 354 12.39 16.17 19.53
C LEU A 354 11.99 16.67 18.13
N LEU A 355 12.81 17.51 17.50
CA LEU A 355 12.49 18.07 16.18
C LEU A 355 12.49 16.97 15.12
N GLY A 356 13.55 16.18 15.07
CA GLY A 356 13.74 15.15 14.05
C GLY A 356 12.90 13.92 14.27
N GLY A 357 12.65 13.51 15.51
CA GLY A 357 11.94 12.28 15.84
C GLY A 357 10.42 12.43 15.97
N VAL A 358 9.94 13.62 16.34
CA VAL A 358 8.51 13.84 16.66
C VAL A 358 7.89 14.95 15.81
N ILE A 359 8.45 16.16 15.86
CA ILE A 359 7.80 17.34 15.28
C ILE A 359 7.81 17.31 13.74
N VAL A 360 8.98 17.18 13.11
CA VAL A 360 9.10 17.20 11.65
C VAL A 360 8.35 16.02 10.99
N PRO A 361 8.51 14.76 11.46
CA PRO A 361 7.74 13.64 10.90
C PRO A 361 6.24 13.79 11.17
N GLY A 362 5.85 14.24 12.37
CA GLY A 362 4.45 14.48 12.73
C GLY A 362 3.80 15.51 11.82
N LEU A 363 4.47 16.65 11.58
CA LEU A 363 4.01 17.67 10.64
C LEU A 363 3.95 17.14 9.20
N ALA A 364 4.94 16.36 8.75
CA ALA A 364 4.92 15.76 7.42
C ALA A 364 3.71 14.83 7.24
N VAL A 365 3.38 14.01 8.23
CA VAL A 365 2.18 13.16 8.23
C VAL A 365 0.91 14.00 8.22
N LEU A 366 0.82 15.03 9.06
CA LEU A 366 -0.34 15.93 9.10
C LEU A 366 -0.57 16.62 7.75
N VAL A 367 0.50 17.11 7.12
CA VAL A 367 0.43 17.69 5.77
C VAL A 367 -0.05 16.66 4.77
N LEU A 368 0.50 15.43 4.79
CA LEU A 368 0.05 14.36 3.90
C LEU A 368 -1.45 14.08 4.06
N ILE A 369 -1.95 13.97 5.29
CA ILE A 369 -3.39 13.77 5.55
C ILE A 369 -4.23 14.97 5.06
N ALA A 370 -3.72 16.18 5.23
CA ALA A 370 -4.42 17.42 4.88
C ALA A 370 -4.44 17.73 3.38
N ILE A 371 -3.50 17.20 2.57
CA ILE A 371 -3.36 17.46 1.12
C ILE A 371 -4.70 17.50 0.37
N PRO A 372 -5.61 16.50 0.49
CA PRO A 372 -6.84 16.48 -0.27
C PRO A 372 -7.83 17.59 0.11
N TYR A 373 -7.68 18.20 1.29
CA TYR A 373 -8.57 19.21 1.85
C TYR A 373 -8.02 20.62 1.64
N ILE A 374 -6.70 20.78 1.62
CA ILE A 374 -6.03 22.07 1.36
C ILE A 374 -5.83 22.34 -0.14
N ASP A 375 -5.77 21.30 -0.98
CA ASP A 375 -5.63 21.46 -2.42
C ASP A 375 -6.98 21.78 -3.08
N LEU A 376 -7.31 23.07 -3.09
CA LEU A 376 -8.56 23.64 -3.62
C LEU A 376 -8.67 23.58 -5.14
N ASN A 377 -7.60 23.25 -5.87
CA ASN A 377 -7.65 23.20 -7.34
C ASN A 377 -8.59 22.08 -7.80
N PRO A 378 -9.68 22.34 -8.54
CA PRO A 378 -10.57 21.27 -9.00
C PRO A 378 -9.91 20.39 -10.06
N SER A 379 -8.94 20.92 -10.82
CA SER A 379 -8.24 20.17 -11.87
C SER A 379 -7.31 19.13 -11.29
N ARG A 380 -7.27 17.97 -11.93
CA ARG A 380 -6.29 16.91 -11.67
C ARG A 380 -5.05 17.05 -12.56
N ARG A 381 -5.06 17.92 -13.57
CA ARG A 381 -4.04 17.94 -14.64
C ARG A 381 -2.70 18.38 -14.06
N PRO A 382 -1.58 17.72 -14.42
CA PRO A 382 -0.27 18.13 -13.92
C PRO A 382 0.07 19.59 -14.23
N VAL A 383 -0.34 20.08 -15.40
CA VAL A 383 -0.12 21.47 -15.86
C VAL A 383 -0.82 22.49 -14.96
N ASP A 384 -1.96 22.13 -14.36
CA ASP A 384 -2.72 23.03 -13.49
C ASP A 384 -2.23 22.98 -12.04
N ARG A 385 -1.42 21.97 -11.69
CA ARG A 385 -0.93 21.69 -10.34
C ARG A 385 0.59 21.88 -10.20
N LYS A 386 1.19 22.73 -11.04
CA LYS A 386 2.65 22.93 -11.11
C LYS A 386 3.30 23.18 -9.74
N TRP A 387 2.71 24.04 -8.92
CA TRP A 387 3.25 24.33 -7.59
C TRP A 387 3.18 23.14 -6.64
N ALA A 388 2.02 22.47 -6.55
CA ALA A 388 1.88 21.26 -5.74
C ALA A 388 2.82 20.14 -6.19
N ILE A 389 2.98 19.96 -7.51
CA ILE A 389 3.91 18.99 -8.07
C ILE A 389 5.36 19.35 -7.75
N ARG A 390 5.79 20.60 -7.95
CA ARG A 390 7.15 21.05 -7.62
C ARG A 390 7.47 20.85 -6.14
N ALA A 391 6.55 21.24 -5.25
CA ALA A 391 6.73 21.08 -3.81
C ALA A 391 6.85 19.60 -3.41
N PHE A 392 5.97 18.74 -3.93
CA PHE A 392 6.02 17.30 -3.64
C PHE A 392 7.24 16.62 -4.26
N THR A 393 7.64 17.00 -5.48
CA THR A 393 8.87 16.50 -6.10
C THR A 393 10.10 16.93 -5.30
N LEU A 394 10.16 18.17 -4.83
CA LEU A 394 11.23 18.62 -3.94
C LEU A 394 11.26 17.78 -2.66
N PHE A 395 10.11 17.55 -2.02
CA PHE A 395 10.01 16.67 -0.85
C PHE A 395 10.54 15.25 -1.14
N VAL A 396 10.14 14.64 -2.26
CA VAL A 396 10.62 13.31 -2.68
C VAL A 396 12.13 13.31 -2.92
N VAL A 397 12.65 14.32 -3.63
CA VAL A 397 14.09 14.44 -3.93
C VAL A 397 14.90 14.62 -2.64
N VAL A 398 14.46 15.47 -1.72
CA VAL A 398 15.11 15.65 -0.41
C VAL A 398 15.16 14.33 0.35
N ASN A 399 14.06 13.57 0.41
CA ASN A 399 14.04 12.27 1.07
C ASN A 399 15.03 11.29 0.41
N VAL A 400 15.06 11.21 -0.92
CA VAL A 400 16.00 10.33 -1.65
C VAL A 400 17.45 10.75 -1.39
N VAL A 401 17.74 12.06 -1.40
CA VAL A 401 19.09 12.57 -1.09
C VAL A 401 19.48 12.22 0.34
N LEU A 402 18.59 12.40 1.33
CA LEU A 402 18.86 12.01 2.71
C LEU A 402 19.13 10.50 2.86
N ILE A 403 18.39 9.66 2.11
CA ILE A 403 18.64 8.21 2.08
C ILE A 403 20.03 7.91 1.50
N ILE A 404 20.40 8.54 0.37
CA ILE A 404 21.72 8.35 -0.26
C ILE A 404 22.85 8.81 0.67
N VAL A 405 22.72 10.01 1.24
CA VAL A 405 23.70 10.57 2.18
C VAL A 405 23.83 9.68 3.42
N GLY A 406 22.72 9.28 4.03
CA GLY A 406 22.72 8.40 5.20
C GLY A 406 23.33 7.02 4.89
N THR A 407 23.06 6.48 3.70
CA THR A 407 23.53 5.14 3.32
C THR A 407 25.04 5.16 3.05
N PHE A 408 25.50 6.06 2.19
CA PHE A 408 26.84 6.01 1.61
C PHE A 408 27.83 7.02 2.21
N PHE A 409 27.36 8.12 2.78
CA PHE A 409 28.22 9.22 3.22
C PHE A 409 28.30 9.39 4.74
N ARG A 410 27.54 8.62 5.54
CA ARG A 410 27.64 8.64 7.00
C ARG A 410 28.61 7.58 7.51
N GLY A 411 29.67 8.02 8.17
CA GLY A 411 30.72 7.20 8.80
C GLY A 411 30.65 7.21 10.33
N PRO A 412 31.73 6.82 11.02
CA PRO A 412 31.84 6.79 12.48
C PRO A 412 31.46 8.13 13.11
N GLY A 413 30.75 8.08 14.25
CA GLY A 413 30.24 9.27 14.92
C GLY A 413 29.17 10.03 14.12
N TRP A 414 28.57 9.39 13.11
CA TRP A 414 27.66 10.02 12.15
C TRP A 414 28.31 11.15 11.32
N ALA A 415 29.65 11.18 11.24
CA ALA A 415 30.39 12.15 10.45
C ALA A 415 30.16 11.96 8.95
N LEU A 416 30.25 13.06 8.18
CA LEU A 416 30.19 13.01 6.73
C LEU A 416 31.55 12.51 6.19
N VAL A 417 31.58 11.30 5.65
CA VAL A 417 32.79 10.67 5.11
C VAL A 417 32.52 10.25 3.65
N PRO A 418 33.39 10.59 2.69
CA PRO A 418 33.22 10.11 1.32
C PRO A 418 33.30 8.59 1.23
N PRO A 419 32.47 7.92 0.41
CA PRO A 419 32.37 6.45 0.39
C PRO A 419 33.65 5.74 -0.10
N TRP A 420 34.57 6.47 -0.74
CA TRP A 420 35.85 5.94 -1.22
C TRP A 420 37.00 6.11 -0.21
N VAL A 421 36.75 6.66 0.98
CA VAL A 421 37.76 6.74 2.05
C VAL A 421 37.66 5.50 2.92
N HIS A 422 38.65 4.63 2.85
CA HIS A 422 38.78 3.50 3.78
C HIS A 422 39.20 4.02 5.15
N ILE A 423 38.28 3.99 6.12
CA ILE A 423 38.61 4.32 7.50
C ILE A 423 39.32 3.11 8.12
N THR A 424 40.65 3.16 8.17
CA THR A 424 41.45 2.21 8.95
C THR A 424 41.33 2.57 10.43
N GLY A 425 40.69 1.73 11.25
CA GLY A 425 40.68 1.90 12.72
C GLY A 425 39.34 1.77 13.45
N ALA A 426 38.37 1.02 12.93
CA ALA A 426 37.19 0.62 13.71
C ALA A 426 37.28 -0.88 14.06
N GLU A 427 38.19 -1.22 14.98
CA GLU A 427 38.12 -2.49 15.75
C GLU A 427 37.36 -2.27 17.05
#